data_AF-A0A529F8N5-F1
#
_entry.id   AF-A0A529F8N5-F1
#
_cell.length_a   1.000
_cell.length_b   1.000
_cell.length_c   1.000
_cell.angle_alpha   90.00
_cell.angle_beta   90.00
_cell.angle_gamma   90.00
#
_symmetry.space_group_name_H-M   'P 1'
#
loop_
_entity.id
_entity.type
_entity.pdbx_description
1 polymer ?
#
loop_
_entity_poly.entity_id
_entity_poly.type
_entity_poly.pdbx_seq_one_letter_code
_entity_poly.pdbx_strand_id
1 'polypeptide(L)'
;TTVGRVITKLAQPTGGRLLFEGRDMTSAKGFSALRPYRRRVQMIFQDAYQALNPRHTVFDSVAEPLRSLRLVKNHAQLTERVSEALSAAGLNPPGDFFARFP
;
A
#
# COMPACT_ATOMS: atom_id res chain seq x y z
N THR A 1 -15.02 -7.31 7.75
CA THR A 1 -13.80 -7.61 6.97
C THR A 1 -12.80 -8.44 7.78
N THR A 2 -13.00 -9.76 7.90
CA THR A 2 -12.05 -10.65 8.63
C THR A 2 -11.12 -11.38 7.67
N VAL A 3 -11.66 -11.96 6.60
CA VAL A 3 -10.87 -12.68 5.57
C VAL A 3 -9.84 -11.77 4.92
N GLY A 4 -10.22 -10.55 4.50
CA GLY A 4 -9.28 -9.60 3.92
C GLY A 4 -8.11 -9.24 4.85
N ARG A 5 -8.37 -9.11 6.17
CA ARG A 5 -7.32 -8.84 7.17
C ARG A 5 -6.41 -10.05 7.38
N VAL A 6 -6.94 -11.27 7.27
CA VAL A 6 -6.13 -12.49 7.28
C VAL A 6 -5.25 -12.54 6.03
N ILE A 7 -5.80 -12.25 4.86
CA ILE A 7 -5.06 -12.21 3.59
C ILE A 7 -3.90 -11.21 3.70
N THR A 8 -4.15 -9.97 4.12
CA THR A 8 -3.09 -8.96 4.23
C THR A 8 -2.16 -9.10 5.45
N LYS A 9 -2.28 -10.21 6.19
CA LYS A 9 -1.47 -10.49 7.39
C LYS A 9 -1.58 -9.38 8.44
N LEU A 10 -2.80 -8.86 8.62
CA LEU A 10 -3.23 -7.95 9.69
C LEU A 10 -3.99 -8.69 10.82
N ALA A 11 -4.42 -9.92 10.56
CA ALA A 11 -4.99 -10.84 11.54
C ALA A 11 -4.41 -12.25 11.32
N GLN A 12 -4.26 -13.02 12.40
CA GLN A 12 -3.87 -14.43 12.29
C GLN A 12 -5.11 -15.30 12.08
N PRO A 13 -5.08 -16.26 11.13
CA PRO A 13 -6.14 -17.25 11.03
C PRO A 13 -6.14 -18.16 12.26
N THR A 14 -7.32 -18.56 12.73
CA THR A 14 -7.49 -19.54 13.81
C THR A 14 -7.31 -20.98 13.34
N GLY A 15 -7.42 -21.22 12.03
CA GLY A 15 -7.20 -22.51 11.39
C GLY A 15 -7.15 -22.38 9.87
N GLY A 16 -6.82 -23.47 9.18
CA GLY A 16 -6.63 -23.49 7.73
C GLY A 16 -5.24 -23.04 7.28
N ARG A 17 -5.06 -22.86 5.97
CA ARG A 17 -3.78 -22.46 5.35
C ARG A 17 -3.97 -21.26 4.43
N LEU A 18 -3.03 -20.34 4.46
CA LEU A 18 -2.89 -19.24 3.52
C LEU A 18 -1.71 -19.54 2.59
N LEU A 19 -2.02 -19.88 1.35
CA LEU A 19 -1.03 -20.12 0.31
C LEU A 19 -0.96 -18.91 -0.62
N PHE A 20 0.25 -18.43 -0.89
CA PHE A 20 0.52 -17.41 -1.88
C PHE A 20 1.54 -17.93 -2.87
N GLU A 21 1.14 -18.13 -4.12
CA GLU A 21 1.99 -18.69 -5.18
C GLU A 21 2.69 -20.00 -4.75
N GLY A 22 1.92 -20.90 -4.12
CA GLY A 22 2.40 -22.18 -3.62
C GLY A 22 3.21 -22.12 -2.32
N ARG A 23 3.52 -20.93 -1.78
CA ARG A 23 4.22 -20.77 -0.50
C ARG A 23 3.25 -20.62 0.66
N ASP A 24 3.49 -21.36 1.73
CA ASP A 24 2.71 -21.24 2.97
C ASP A 24 3.11 -19.98 3.73
N MET A 25 2.14 -19.07 3.87
CA MET A 25 2.26 -17.80 4.57
C MET A 25 1.45 -17.77 5.86
N THR A 26 0.84 -18.90 6.27
CA THR A 26 -0.02 -19.01 7.45
C THR A 26 0.73 -18.59 8.71
N SER A 27 1.92 -19.12 8.91
CA SER A 27 2.77 -18.85 10.09
C SER A 27 3.80 -17.75 9.87
N ALA A 28 3.84 -17.15 8.67
CA ALA A 28 4.78 -16.08 8.36
C ALA A 28 4.56 -14.88 9.29
N LYS A 29 5.63 -14.47 9.97
CA LYS A 29 5.66 -13.39 10.95
C LYS A 29 6.95 -12.59 10.79
N GLY A 30 6.94 -11.36 11.31
CA GLY A 30 8.10 -10.47 11.27
C GLY A 30 8.28 -9.76 9.93
N PHE A 31 9.02 -8.65 9.98
CA PHE A 31 9.16 -7.73 8.86
C PHE A 31 9.83 -8.36 7.64
N SER A 32 10.92 -9.12 7.83
CA SER A 32 11.70 -9.70 6.72
C SER A 32 10.89 -10.70 5.89
N ALA A 33 10.16 -11.60 6.55
CA ALA A 33 9.35 -12.62 5.88
C ALA A 33 8.10 -12.02 5.20
N LEU A 34 7.49 -10.99 5.81
CA LEU A 34 6.26 -10.40 5.30
C LEU A 34 6.49 -9.31 4.24
N ARG A 35 7.65 -8.66 4.20
CA ARG A 35 7.88 -7.54 3.26
C ARG A 35 7.73 -7.94 1.79
N PRO A 36 8.33 -9.05 1.29
CA PRO A 36 8.13 -9.47 -0.10
C PRO A 36 6.67 -9.77 -0.42
N TYR A 37 5.95 -10.35 0.53
CA TYR A 37 4.52 -10.65 0.39
C TYR A 37 3.67 -9.37 0.33
N ARG A 38 3.86 -8.45 1.29
CA ARG A 38 3.13 -7.19 1.35
C ARG A 38 3.37 -6.33 0.11
N ARG A 39 4.56 -6.34 -0.49
CA ARG A 39 4.79 -5.65 -1.78
C ARG A 39 3.87 -6.11 -2.91
N ARG A 40 3.30 -7.31 -2.84
CA ARG A 40 2.46 -7.91 -3.88
C ARG A 40 0.99 -8.00 -3.51
N VAL A 41 0.68 -7.85 -2.22
CA VAL A 41 -0.68 -7.96 -1.69
C VAL A 41 -0.99 -6.70 -0.88
N GLN A 42 -1.86 -5.87 -1.44
CA GLN A 42 -2.30 -4.60 -0.87
C GLN A 42 -3.83 -4.59 -0.72
N MET A 43 -4.34 -3.88 0.28
CA MET A 43 -5.77 -3.73 0.51
C MET A 43 -6.25 -2.41 -0.06
N ILE A 44 -7.38 -2.43 -0.75
CA ILE A 44 -8.15 -1.22 -1.09
C ILE A 44 -9.41 -1.25 -0.22
N PHE A 45 -9.68 -0.14 0.48
CA PHE A 45 -10.84 0.01 1.33
C PHE A 45 -12.04 0.49 0.52
N GLN A 46 -13.24 0.04 0.90
CA GLN A 46 -14.48 0.47 0.24
C GLN A 46 -14.81 1.94 0.52
N ASP A 47 -14.44 2.43 1.70
CA ASP A 47 -14.53 3.84 2.06
C ASP A 47 -13.14 4.46 1.98
N ALA A 48 -12.93 5.26 0.92
CA ALA A 48 -11.66 5.94 0.69
C ALA A 48 -11.41 7.06 1.70
N TYR A 49 -12.45 7.75 2.19
CA TYR A 49 -12.30 8.85 3.13
C TYR A 49 -11.76 8.37 4.48
N GLN A 50 -12.20 7.20 4.93
CA GLN A 50 -11.68 6.57 6.16
C GLN A 50 -10.25 6.04 6.01
N ALA A 51 -9.80 5.78 4.78
CA ALA A 51 -8.45 5.27 4.52
C ALA A 51 -7.41 6.39 4.40
N LEU A 52 -7.83 7.63 4.14
CA LEU A 52 -6.95 8.78 3.98
C LEU A 52 -6.73 9.50 5.30
N ASN A 53 -5.50 9.97 5.52
CA ASN A 53 -5.18 10.81 6.67
C ASN A 53 -5.38 12.28 6.28
N PRO A 54 -6.31 13.03 6.91
CA PRO A 54 -6.61 14.41 6.53
C PRO A 54 -5.44 15.38 6.82
N ARG A 55 -4.42 14.93 7.56
CA ARG A 55 -3.18 15.71 7.79
C ARG A 55 -2.12 15.48 6.72
N HIS A 56 -2.34 14.55 5.80
CA HIS A 56 -1.40 14.23 4.74
C HIS A 56 -1.92 14.80 3.43
N THR A 57 -1.02 15.34 2.62
CA THR A 57 -1.36 15.72 1.26
C THR A 57 -1.63 14.49 0.40
N VAL A 58 -2.20 14.69 -0.79
CA VAL A 58 -2.33 13.63 -1.80
C VAL A 58 -0.95 13.05 -2.13
N PHE A 59 0.09 13.90 -2.26
CA PHE A 59 1.45 13.43 -2.48
C PHE A 59 1.92 12.52 -1.34
N ASP A 60 1.77 12.95 -0.09
CA ASP A 60 2.20 12.16 1.08
C ASP A 60 1.48 10.82 1.17
N SER A 61 0.18 10.81 0.88
CA SER A 61 -0.65 9.60 0.91
C SER A 61 -0.21 8.56 -0.12
N VAL A 62 0.11 9.00 -1.34
CA VAL A 62 0.61 8.09 -2.40
C VAL A 62 2.09 7.75 -2.20
N ALA A 63 2.88 8.64 -1.61
CA ALA A 63 4.29 8.43 -1.34
C ALA A 63 4.57 7.48 -0.16
N GLU A 64 3.69 7.42 0.84
CA GLU A 64 3.85 6.57 2.04
C GLU A 64 4.17 5.11 1.69
N PRO A 65 3.37 4.39 0.86
CA PRO A 65 3.63 2.98 0.59
C PRO A 65 4.95 2.78 -0.17
N LEU A 66 5.33 3.72 -1.04
CA LEU A 66 6.60 3.68 -1.76
C LEU A 66 7.81 3.76 -0.79
N ARG A 67 7.72 4.61 0.24
CA ARG A 67 8.73 4.77 1.29
C ARG A 67 8.75 3.55 2.22
N SER A 68 7.60 3.17 2.75
CA SER A 68 7.43 2.08 3.72
C SER A 68 7.92 0.74 3.17
N LEU A 69 7.62 0.46 1.90
CA LEU A 69 8.04 -0.76 1.21
C LEU A 69 9.44 -0.65 0.56
N ARG A 70 10.12 0.49 0.70
CA ARG A 70 11.44 0.79 0.12
C ARG A 70 11.50 0.51 -1.40
N LEU A 71 10.53 1.05 -2.13
CA LEU A 71 10.37 0.86 -3.59
C LEU A 71 11.16 1.88 -4.42
N VAL A 72 11.62 2.96 -3.80
CA VAL A 72 12.36 4.05 -4.44
C VAL A 72 13.65 4.34 -3.68
N LYS A 73 14.67 4.85 -4.38
CA LYS A 73 16.00 5.12 -3.80
C LYS A 73 16.20 6.57 -3.37
N ASN A 74 15.52 7.51 -4.01
CA ASN A 74 15.71 8.94 -3.80
C ASN A 74 14.41 9.73 -4.04
N HIS A 75 14.45 11.03 -3.74
CA HIS A 75 13.29 11.91 -3.85
C HIS A 75 12.83 12.09 -5.30
N ALA A 76 13.74 12.17 -6.27
CA ALA A 76 13.37 12.32 -7.68
C ALA A 76 12.54 11.13 -8.19
N GLN A 77 12.98 9.90 -7.90
CA GLN A 77 12.23 8.68 -8.23
C GLN A 77 10.90 8.60 -7.49
N LEU A 78 10.83 9.10 -6.25
CA LEU A 78 9.58 9.16 -5.51
C LEU A 78 8.57 10.05 -6.24
N THR A 79 8.98 11.25 -6.61
CA THR A 79 8.12 12.22 -7.31
C THR A 79 7.67 11.70 -8.66
N GLU A 80 8.56 11.08 -9.43
CA GLU A 80 8.23 10.42 -10.71
C GLU A 80 7.15 9.35 -10.53
N ARG A 81 7.35 8.41 -9.59
CA ARG A 81 6.37 7.33 -9.34
C ARG A 81 5.03 7.82 -8.82
N VAL A 82 5.02 8.89 -8.01
CA VAL A 82 3.77 9.51 -7.54
C VAL A 82 3.04 10.16 -8.71
N SER A 83 3.74 10.90 -9.57
CA SER A 83 3.16 11.48 -10.80
C SER A 83 2.54 10.42 -11.69
N GLU A 84 3.27 9.33 -11.96
CA GLU A 84 2.77 8.20 -12.76
C GLU A 84 1.48 7.60 -12.17
N ALA A 85 1.45 7.39 -10.86
CA ALA A 85 0.29 6.83 -10.17
C ALA A 85 -0.93 7.75 -10.24
N LEU A 86 -0.74 9.06 -10.05
CA LEU A 86 -1.81 10.05 -10.15
C LEU A 86 -2.33 10.18 -11.59
N SER A 87 -1.44 10.22 -12.59
CA SER A 87 -1.82 10.22 -14.00
C SER A 87 -2.62 8.97 -14.37
N ALA A 88 -2.17 7.78 -13.92
CA ALA A 88 -2.86 6.51 -14.16
C ALA A 88 -4.25 6.45 -13.51
N ALA A 89 -4.45 7.18 -12.41
CA ALA A 89 -5.74 7.36 -11.76
C ALA A 89 -6.62 8.48 -12.39
N GLY A 90 -6.14 9.13 -13.45
CA GLY A 90 -6.86 10.20 -14.17
C GLY A 90 -6.70 11.59 -13.57
N LEU A 91 -5.84 11.78 -12.56
CA LEU A 91 -5.58 13.06 -11.90
C LEU A 91 -4.52 13.85 -12.66
N ASN A 92 -4.96 14.58 -13.70
CA ASN A 92 -4.09 15.32 -14.61
C ASN A 92 -4.34 16.85 -14.54
N PRO A 93 -3.27 17.68 -14.55
CA PRO A 93 -1.86 17.30 -14.40
C PRO A 93 -1.55 16.91 -12.94
N PRO A 94 -0.69 15.90 -12.68
CA PRO A 94 -0.44 15.42 -11.31
C PRO A 94 0.03 16.50 -10.33
N GLY A 95 0.83 17.46 -10.81
CA GLY A 95 1.39 18.54 -9.99
C GLY A 95 0.32 19.37 -9.26
N ASP A 96 -0.86 19.54 -9.85
CA ASP A 96 -1.97 20.31 -9.26
C ASP A 96 -2.55 19.65 -8.01
N PHE A 97 -2.31 18.36 -7.82
CA PHE A 97 -2.84 17.58 -6.71
C PHE A 97 -1.83 17.42 -5.57
N PHE A 98 -0.53 17.62 -5.81
CA PHE A 98 0.53 17.27 -4.86
C PHE A 98 0.32 17.87 -3.46
N ALA A 99 -0.03 19.16 -3.40
CA ALA A 99 -0.22 19.89 -2.14
C ALA A 99 -1.67 19.88 -1.63
N ARG A 100 -2.60 19.24 -2.34
CA ARG A 100 -4.01 19.17 -1.90
C ARG A 100 -4.13 18.20 -0.74
N PHE A 101 -5.08 18.49 0.14
CA PHE A 101 -5.53 17.56 1.16
C PHE A 101 -6.78 16.83 0.64
N PRO A 102 -6.98 15.55 1.02
CA PRO A 102 -8.15 14.77 0.64
C PRO A 102 -9.45 15.24 1.29
#